data_AF-A0A7K4IA64-F1
#
_entry.id   AF-A0A7K4IA64-F1
#
_cell.length_a   1.000
_cell.length_b   1.000
_cell.length_c   1.000
_cell.angle_alpha   90.00
_cell.angle_beta   90.00
_cell.angle_gamma   90.00
#
_symmetry.space_group_name_H-M   'P 1'
#
loop_
_entity.id
_entity.type
_entity.pdbx_description
1 polymer ?
#
loop_
_entity_poly.entity_id
_entity_poly.type
_entity_poly.pdbx_seq_one_letter_code
_entity_poly.pdbx_strand_id
1 'polypeptide(L)'
;MDYADALFAGVVVSALLLAGSLLLFFRGFLRIRTKVSAATRRGLIFFGAACATVPMIVVTLVLSPPDSTRYRAWLGLFYAMLILAQLQILETSDIRRRVTAAGVLILGGIATASAFVPSDLTNTMLIATTASLYIISLLLAIRIVIAAPSPFSVSTLVLTNLVMIAAATRSLRVLETSPHYFPLVFMPAVVSAAVLVSMLRPWRYIISLSVSFFAMINMTMLCYGSLMSMQYPVFAYALVAGLASICLMVPLGYFLDQASITRARTPVFLSLTLILVSLLASTHSVDFSYAFIGGDWMEVLDFVQPWDLGLLFTDWVIGVLAISCFTLASLSSTLSDKSISRAVDFFVVADSVFITLGHPYVRADMAGVERWELQPLYIPVAILMILAIAMFIRVSLSMRRTGSRAAASRFFRFVMAAVAIGIVAMFSDSIPFFVVLTLMSAATILLLGSNPAGMKRMRLLKRSSKEV
;
A
#
# COMPACT_ATOMS: atom_id res chain seq x y z
N MET A 1 2.33 -6.77 22.96
CA MET A 1 3.45 -6.71 22.00
C MET A 1 4.34 -5.56 22.39
N ASP A 2 5.64 -5.78 22.42
CA ASP A 2 6.62 -4.70 22.47
C ASP A 2 6.69 -4.02 21.10
N TYR A 3 6.07 -2.85 21.00
CA TYR A 3 6.08 -2.07 19.78
C TYR A 3 7.46 -1.47 19.48
N ALA A 4 8.34 -1.29 20.45
CA ALA A 4 9.69 -0.78 20.19
C ALA A 4 10.48 -1.80 19.36
N ASP A 5 10.38 -3.09 19.72
CA ASP A 5 10.99 -4.18 18.95
C ASP A 5 10.37 -4.33 17.55
N ALA A 6 9.03 -4.24 17.45
CA ALA A 6 8.35 -4.27 16.17
C ALA A 6 8.79 -3.11 15.26
N LEU A 7 8.87 -1.90 15.81
CA LEU A 7 9.35 -0.69 15.13
C LEU A 7 10.81 -0.83 14.68
N PHE A 8 11.68 -1.38 15.53
CA PHE A 8 13.08 -1.66 15.19
C PHE A 8 13.20 -2.63 14.00
N ALA A 9 12.45 -3.73 14.02
CA ALA A 9 12.41 -4.66 12.88
C ALA A 9 11.94 -3.97 11.58
N GLY A 10 10.96 -3.06 11.69
CA GLY A 10 10.48 -2.26 10.56
C GLY A 10 11.56 -1.37 9.97
N VAL A 11 12.35 -0.71 10.82
CA VAL A 11 13.51 0.10 10.41
C VAL A 11 14.52 -0.76 9.65
N VAL A 12 14.86 -1.93 10.17
CA VAL A 12 15.82 -2.84 9.51
C VAL A 12 15.30 -3.31 8.15
N VAL A 13 14.06 -3.79 8.08
CA VAL A 13 13.48 -4.33 6.83
C VAL A 13 13.29 -3.24 5.79
N SER A 14 12.81 -2.05 6.18
CA SER A 14 12.66 -0.91 5.27
C SER A 14 14.00 -0.41 4.74
N ALA A 15 15.05 -0.38 5.57
CA ALA A 15 16.40 -0.04 5.15
C ALA A 15 16.98 -1.07 4.16
N LEU A 16 16.82 -2.38 4.44
CA LEU A 16 17.26 -3.45 3.53
C LEU A 16 16.51 -3.40 2.19
N LEU A 17 15.19 -3.18 2.22
CA LEU A 17 14.37 -3.01 1.03
C LEU A 17 14.83 -1.84 0.17
N LEU A 18 15.05 -0.67 0.77
CA LEU A 18 15.52 0.51 0.05
C LEU A 18 16.94 0.34 -0.47
N ALA A 19 17.85 -0.25 0.31
CA ALA A 19 19.21 -0.55 -0.14
C ALA A 19 19.20 -1.49 -1.36
N GLY A 20 18.44 -2.59 -1.30
CA GLY A 20 18.26 -3.50 -2.43
C GLY A 20 17.65 -2.80 -3.66
N SER A 21 16.66 -1.93 -3.44
CA SER A 21 15.99 -1.16 -4.48
C SER A 21 16.93 -0.15 -5.15
N LEU A 22 17.76 0.54 -4.36
CA LEU A 22 18.79 1.46 -4.86
C LEU A 22 19.85 0.74 -5.68
N LEU A 23 20.29 -0.45 -5.25
CA LEU A 23 21.23 -1.27 -6.01
C LEU A 23 20.65 -1.67 -7.37
N LEU A 24 19.39 -2.11 -7.42
CA LEU A 24 18.69 -2.45 -8.66
C LEU A 24 18.50 -1.22 -9.56
N PHE A 25 18.11 -0.09 -8.98
CA PHE A 25 18.01 1.19 -9.67
C PHE A 25 19.34 1.60 -10.27
N PHE A 26 20.43 1.55 -9.51
CA PHE A 26 21.76 1.97 -9.96
C PHE A 26 22.26 1.09 -11.10
N ARG A 27 22.09 -0.23 -10.99
CA ARG A 27 22.39 -1.19 -12.08
C ARG A 27 21.57 -0.89 -13.34
N GLY A 28 20.29 -0.56 -13.20
CA GLY A 28 19.43 -0.16 -14.32
C GLY A 28 19.87 1.15 -14.95
N PHE A 29 20.13 2.16 -14.11
CA PHE A 29 20.59 3.49 -14.51
C PHE A 29 21.91 3.42 -15.30
N LEU A 30 22.90 2.67 -14.83
CA LEU A 30 24.18 2.51 -15.53
C LEU A 30 24.03 1.96 -16.95
N ARG A 31 23.02 1.11 -17.20
CA ARG A 31 22.75 0.55 -18.54
C ARG A 31 22.12 1.56 -19.50
N ILE A 32 21.36 2.53 -19.00
CA ILE A 32 20.63 3.50 -19.82
C ILE A 32 21.25 4.90 -19.84
N ARG A 33 22.23 5.18 -18.98
CA ARG A 33 22.79 6.54 -18.82
C ARG A 33 23.36 7.18 -20.08
N THR A 34 23.78 6.36 -21.05
CA THR A 34 24.31 6.81 -22.35
C THR A 34 23.21 7.01 -23.39
N LYS A 35 22.00 6.51 -23.13
CA LYS A 35 20.84 6.55 -24.04
C LYS A 35 19.82 7.63 -23.67
N VAL A 36 20.04 8.37 -22.58
CA VAL A 36 19.13 9.42 -22.10
C VAL A 36 19.81 10.78 -22.11
N SER A 37 19.00 11.84 -22.22
CA SER A 37 19.50 13.21 -22.21
C SER A 37 20.25 13.53 -20.90
N ALA A 38 21.15 14.52 -20.94
CA ALA A 38 21.88 14.95 -19.74
C ALA A 38 20.93 15.49 -18.64
N ALA A 39 19.83 16.13 -19.02
CA ALA A 39 18.81 16.61 -18.08
C ALA A 39 18.10 15.44 -17.39
N THR A 40 17.63 14.46 -18.16
CA THR A 40 17.02 13.23 -17.62
C THR A 40 18.00 12.49 -16.70
N ARG A 41 19.26 12.36 -17.13
CA ARG A 41 20.30 11.70 -16.32
C ARG A 41 20.48 12.37 -14.96
N ARG A 42 20.59 13.70 -14.93
CA ARG A 42 20.70 14.47 -13.69
C ARG A 42 19.44 14.35 -12.83
N GLY A 43 18.26 14.45 -13.45
CA GLY A 43 16.99 14.31 -12.75
C GLY A 43 16.85 12.96 -12.04
N LEU A 44 17.25 11.88 -12.73
CA LEU A 44 17.26 10.53 -12.15
C LEU A 44 18.28 10.39 -11.00
N ILE A 45 19.47 10.99 -11.12
CA ILE A 45 20.46 10.98 -10.03
C ILE A 45 19.91 11.69 -8.79
N PHE A 46 19.32 12.88 -8.95
CA PHE A 46 18.73 13.62 -7.84
C PHE A 46 17.52 12.90 -7.23
N PHE A 47 16.68 12.26 -8.05
CA PHE A 47 15.59 11.46 -7.55
C PHE A 47 16.07 10.23 -6.76
N GLY A 48 17.08 9.52 -7.26
CA GLY A 48 17.71 8.42 -6.55
C GLY A 48 18.35 8.87 -5.24
N ALA A 49 19.02 10.03 -5.24
CA ALA A 49 19.58 10.63 -4.03
C ALA A 49 18.50 11.01 -3.01
N ALA A 50 17.37 11.59 -3.45
CA ALA A 50 16.24 11.85 -2.58
C ALA A 50 15.73 10.55 -1.94
N CYS A 51 15.49 9.50 -2.73
CA CYS A 51 15.05 8.20 -2.19
C CYS A 51 16.08 7.56 -1.24
N ALA A 52 17.38 7.82 -1.42
CA ALA A 52 18.43 7.33 -0.54
C ALA A 52 18.43 7.98 0.85
N THR A 53 17.77 9.13 1.03
CA THR A 53 17.60 9.76 2.35
C THR A 53 16.44 9.17 3.16
N VAL A 54 15.49 8.49 2.50
CA VAL A 54 14.28 7.94 3.13
C VAL A 54 14.58 6.94 4.26
N PRO A 55 15.55 6.01 4.17
CA PRO A 55 15.89 5.14 5.30
C PRO A 55 16.33 5.95 6.52
N MET A 56 17.11 7.01 6.31
CA MET A 56 17.59 7.86 7.42
C MET A 56 16.46 8.66 8.04
N ILE A 57 15.48 9.10 7.25
CA ILE A 57 14.23 9.68 7.77
C ILE A 57 13.53 8.66 8.67
N VAL A 58 13.27 7.44 8.18
CA VAL A 58 12.60 6.40 8.96
C VAL A 58 13.35 6.05 10.25
N VAL A 59 14.67 5.82 10.16
CA VAL A 59 15.55 5.55 11.32
C VAL A 59 15.43 6.66 12.36
N THR A 60 15.49 7.93 11.94
CA THR A 60 15.44 9.06 12.88
C THR A 60 14.03 9.33 13.42
N LEU A 61 12.97 9.05 12.66
CA LEU A 61 11.59 9.15 13.15
C LEU A 61 11.28 8.10 14.23
N VAL A 62 11.89 6.90 14.12
CA VAL A 62 11.59 5.75 14.99
C VAL A 62 12.55 5.62 16.16
N LEU A 63 13.87 5.73 15.94
CA LEU A 63 14.89 5.40 16.93
C LEU A 63 15.47 6.61 17.67
N SER A 64 15.20 7.83 17.22
CA SER A 64 15.68 9.01 17.95
C SER A 64 14.75 9.37 19.12
N PRO A 65 15.25 10.07 20.15
CA PRO A 65 14.39 10.58 21.23
C PRO A 65 13.24 11.45 20.70
N PRO A 66 12.06 11.47 21.35
CA PRO A 66 10.88 12.25 20.94
C PRO A 66 11.18 13.69 20.57
N ASP A 67 12.02 14.35 21.35
CA ASP A 67 12.37 15.77 21.18
C ASP A 67 13.50 16.01 20.16
N SER A 68 13.97 14.96 19.49
CA SER A 68 15.03 15.08 18.51
C SER A 68 14.55 15.74 17.21
N THR A 69 15.22 16.81 16.79
CA THR A 69 14.98 17.49 15.51
C THR A 69 15.79 16.89 14.35
N ARG A 70 16.57 15.83 14.58
CA ARG A 70 17.52 15.25 13.62
C ARG A 70 16.87 14.73 12.34
N TYR A 71 15.63 14.25 12.40
CA TYR A 71 14.89 13.81 11.22
C TYR A 71 14.67 14.93 10.20
N ARG A 72 14.67 16.19 10.64
CA ARG A 72 14.45 17.37 9.79
C ARG A 72 15.63 17.69 8.88
N ALA A 73 16.86 17.32 9.25
CA ALA A 73 18.01 17.38 8.35
C ALA A 73 17.77 16.50 7.12
N TRP A 74 17.35 15.26 7.36
CA TRP A 74 17.08 14.30 6.29
C TRP A 74 15.87 14.72 5.45
N LEU A 75 14.83 15.31 6.06
CA LEU A 75 13.71 15.92 5.32
C LEU A 75 14.16 17.08 4.43
N GLY A 76 14.99 17.98 4.95
CA GLY A 76 15.54 19.11 4.18
C GLY A 76 16.33 18.62 2.96
N LEU A 77 17.21 17.63 3.17
CA LEU A 77 17.97 17.01 2.09
C LEU A 77 17.07 16.28 1.08
N PHE A 78 16.06 15.54 1.54
CA PHE A 78 15.08 14.86 0.70
C PHE A 78 14.38 15.86 -0.24
N TYR A 79 13.77 16.91 0.31
CA TYR A 79 13.03 17.88 -0.49
C TYR A 79 13.96 18.69 -1.40
N ALA A 80 15.16 19.06 -0.94
CA ALA A 80 16.13 19.75 -1.79
C ALA A 80 16.49 18.89 -3.02
N MET A 81 16.82 17.61 -2.83
CA MET A 81 17.13 16.69 -3.93
C MET A 81 15.92 16.45 -4.83
N LEU A 82 14.71 16.37 -4.27
CA LEU A 82 13.49 16.19 -5.04
C LEU A 82 13.17 17.42 -5.90
N ILE A 83 13.32 18.63 -5.36
CA ILE A 83 13.19 19.89 -6.11
C ILE A 83 14.21 19.92 -7.25
N LEU A 84 15.47 19.56 -6.99
CA LEU A 84 16.50 19.49 -8.03
C LEU A 84 16.12 18.51 -9.15
N ALA A 85 15.53 17.36 -8.80
CA ALA A 85 15.03 16.41 -9.79
C ALA A 85 13.90 16.99 -10.65
N GLN A 86 12.95 17.69 -10.02
CA GLN A 86 11.80 18.33 -10.67
C GLN A 86 12.24 19.48 -11.59
N LEU A 87 13.21 20.29 -11.17
CA LEU A 87 13.75 21.40 -11.98
C LEU A 87 14.44 20.93 -13.26
N GLN A 88 15.05 19.74 -13.29
CA GLN A 88 15.62 19.20 -14.53
C GLN A 88 14.56 18.89 -15.59
N ILE A 89 13.29 18.73 -15.19
CA ILE A 89 12.17 18.44 -16.08
C ILE A 89 11.48 19.74 -16.53
N LEU A 90 11.26 20.67 -15.59
CA LEU A 90 10.47 21.88 -15.83
C LEU A 90 11.26 23.04 -16.45
N GLU A 91 12.53 23.19 -16.10
CA GLU A 91 13.28 24.40 -16.45
C GLU A 91 14.13 24.19 -17.72
N THR A 92 13.78 24.94 -18.77
CA THR A 92 14.48 24.91 -20.06
C THR A 92 15.69 25.85 -20.08
N SER A 93 15.71 26.90 -19.24
CA SER A 93 16.84 27.83 -19.18
C SER A 93 17.97 27.31 -18.29
N ASP A 94 19.14 27.10 -18.89
CA ASP A 94 20.34 26.62 -18.18
C ASP A 94 20.79 27.54 -17.04
N ILE A 95 20.68 28.87 -17.22
CA ILE A 95 21.08 29.86 -16.21
C ILE A 95 20.11 29.85 -15.03
N ARG A 96 18.79 29.94 -15.29
CA ARG A 96 17.77 29.89 -14.22
C ARG A 96 17.88 28.59 -13.44
N ARG A 97 18.02 27.46 -14.13
CA ARG A 97 18.19 26.16 -13.49
C ARG A 97 19.39 26.12 -12.55
N ARG A 98 20.53 26.70 -12.92
CA ARG A 98 21.73 26.75 -12.06
C ARG A 98 21.53 27.64 -10.84
N VAL A 99 20.95 28.83 -11.02
CA VAL A 99 20.67 29.78 -9.93
C VAL A 99 19.68 29.18 -8.94
N THR A 100 18.57 28.62 -9.43
CA THR A 100 17.57 27.95 -8.58
C THR A 100 18.17 26.73 -7.88
N ALA A 101 19.00 25.94 -8.57
CA ALA A 101 19.67 24.80 -7.96
C ALA A 101 20.62 25.22 -6.82
N ALA A 102 21.39 26.29 -7.01
CA ALA A 102 22.26 26.84 -5.97
C ALA A 102 21.44 27.31 -4.75
N GLY A 103 20.34 28.05 -4.99
CA GLY A 103 19.44 28.48 -3.92
C GLY A 103 18.81 27.31 -3.13
N VAL A 104 18.36 26.27 -3.83
CA VAL A 104 17.79 25.06 -3.20
C VAL A 104 18.83 24.30 -2.38
N LEU A 105 20.07 24.17 -2.88
CA LEU A 105 21.16 23.55 -2.14
C LEU A 105 21.55 24.35 -0.90
N ILE A 106 21.56 25.69 -0.98
CA ILE A 106 21.82 26.56 0.18
C ILE A 106 20.71 26.38 1.22
N LEU A 107 19.43 26.44 0.81
CA LEU A 107 18.29 26.23 1.72
C LEU A 107 18.31 24.83 2.36
N GLY A 108 18.60 23.78 1.58
CA GLY A 108 18.76 22.41 2.09
C GLY A 108 19.95 22.27 3.04
N GLY A 109 21.06 22.95 2.75
CA GLY A 109 22.25 23.00 3.59
C GLY A 109 21.99 23.71 4.92
N ILE A 110 21.28 24.84 4.90
CA ILE A 110 20.84 25.56 6.10
C ILE A 110 19.93 24.65 6.94
N ALA A 111 18.90 24.04 6.35
CA ALA A 111 18.03 23.10 7.08
C ALA A 111 18.82 21.93 7.70
N THR A 112 19.82 21.41 6.99
CA THR A 112 20.66 20.31 7.49
C THR A 112 21.53 20.79 8.66
N ALA A 113 22.25 21.89 8.51
CA ALA A 113 23.13 22.44 9.54
C ALA A 113 22.35 22.86 10.80
N SER A 114 21.20 23.51 10.62
CA SER A 114 20.31 23.95 11.70
C SER A 114 19.79 22.79 12.54
N ALA A 115 19.63 21.58 12.00
CA ALA A 115 19.19 20.42 12.78
C ALA A 115 20.24 19.90 13.79
N PHE A 116 21.49 20.36 13.70
CA PHE A 116 22.58 19.96 14.60
C PHE A 116 22.96 21.06 15.61
N VAL A 117 22.30 22.22 15.59
CA VAL A 117 22.58 23.35 16.48
C VAL A 117 21.42 23.53 17.48
N PRO A 118 21.65 23.36 18.79
CA PRO A 118 20.62 23.51 19.80
C PRO A 118 20.38 25.00 20.12
N SER A 119 19.45 25.65 19.42
CA SER A 119 18.86 26.94 19.87
C SER A 119 17.41 27.10 19.40
N ASP A 120 16.58 27.78 20.18
CA ASP A 120 15.15 27.99 19.86
C ASP A 120 14.93 28.81 18.58
N LEU A 121 15.83 29.78 18.32
CA LEU A 121 15.83 30.52 17.06
C LEU A 121 16.12 29.58 15.88
N THR A 122 17.03 28.62 16.06
CA THR A 122 17.38 27.62 15.07
C THR A 122 16.22 26.67 14.78
N ASN A 123 15.42 26.30 15.80
CA ASN A 123 14.23 25.46 15.62
C ASN A 123 13.15 26.13 14.76
N THR A 124 12.88 27.42 14.98
CA THR A 124 11.91 28.18 14.19
C THR A 124 12.35 28.31 12.73
N MET A 125 13.63 28.63 12.50
CA MET A 125 14.21 28.69 11.15
C MET A 125 14.19 27.34 10.44
N LEU A 126 14.45 26.25 11.17
CA LEU A 126 14.39 24.89 10.67
C LEU A 126 12.97 24.50 10.26
N ILE A 127 11.95 24.80 11.08
CA ILE A 127 10.53 24.61 10.72
C ILE A 127 10.21 25.36 9.43
N ALA A 128 10.51 26.66 9.39
CA ALA A 128 10.18 27.51 8.26
C ALA A 128 10.85 27.05 6.96
N THR A 129 12.11 26.62 7.05
CA THR A 129 12.88 26.18 5.88
C THR A 129 12.41 24.82 5.37
N THR A 130 12.16 23.84 6.26
CA THR A 130 11.60 22.53 5.85
C THR A 130 10.19 22.69 5.27
N ALA A 131 9.33 23.53 5.87
CA ALA A 131 8.00 23.82 5.34
C ALA A 131 8.06 24.50 3.96
N SER A 132 8.97 25.46 3.78
CA SER A 132 9.18 26.12 2.48
C SER A 132 9.63 25.13 1.40
N LEU A 133 10.57 24.24 1.72
CA LEU A 133 11.02 23.19 0.80
C LEU A 133 9.89 22.21 0.45
N TYR A 134 9.06 21.83 1.41
CA TYR A 134 7.87 21.01 1.16
C TYR A 134 6.90 21.72 0.20
N ILE A 135 6.52 22.97 0.47
CA ILE A 135 5.57 23.73 -0.35
C ILE A 135 6.10 23.88 -1.78
N ILE A 136 7.39 24.24 -1.95
CA ILE A 136 8.02 24.36 -3.26
C ILE A 136 7.99 23.01 -3.99
N SER A 137 8.38 21.93 -3.31
CA SER A 137 8.36 20.58 -3.89
C SER A 137 6.96 20.14 -4.31
N LEU A 138 5.94 20.46 -3.51
CA LEU A 138 4.54 20.16 -3.79
C LEU A 138 4.03 20.92 -5.03
N LEU A 139 4.26 22.23 -5.08
CA LEU A 139 3.86 23.06 -6.22
C LEU A 139 4.53 22.60 -7.52
N LEU A 140 5.82 22.27 -7.47
CA LEU A 140 6.53 21.72 -8.62
C LEU A 140 6.03 20.32 -9.00
N ALA A 141 5.73 19.44 -8.04
CA ALA A 141 5.17 18.12 -8.31
C ALA A 141 3.81 18.23 -9.02
N ILE A 142 2.90 19.06 -8.50
CA ILE A 142 1.59 19.33 -9.10
C ILE A 142 1.77 19.87 -10.53
N ARG A 143 2.67 20.85 -10.71
CA ARG A 143 2.95 21.42 -12.03
C ARG A 143 3.46 20.37 -13.02
N ILE A 144 4.35 19.46 -12.60
CA ILE A 144 4.84 18.38 -13.48
C ILE A 144 3.70 17.42 -13.82
N VAL A 145 2.86 17.04 -12.85
CA VAL A 145 1.71 16.15 -13.12
C VAL A 145 0.77 16.76 -14.15
N ILE A 146 0.49 18.06 -14.06
CA ILE A 146 -0.37 18.77 -15.02
C ILE A 146 0.30 18.88 -16.39
N ALA A 147 1.58 19.28 -16.44
CA ALA A 147 2.27 19.55 -17.69
C ALA A 147 2.70 18.29 -18.45
N ALA A 148 3.07 17.23 -17.73
CA ALA A 148 3.61 15.99 -18.29
C ALA A 148 3.24 14.78 -17.39
N PRO A 149 1.96 14.36 -17.38
CA PRO A 149 1.50 13.26 -16.52
C PRO A 149 2.23 11.98 -16.87
N SER A 150 2.96 11.44 -15.90
CA SER A 150 3.70 10.19 -16.02
C SER A 150 3.71 9.46 -14.67
N PRO A 151 3.99 8.14 -14.66
CA PRO A 151 4.16 7.40 -13.42
C PRO A 151 5.20 8.05 -12.49
N PHE A 152 6.25 8.63 -13.07
CA PHE A 152 7.28 9.36 -12.33
C PHE A 152 6.72 10.62 -11.66
N SER A 153 5.98 11.46 -12.39
CA SER A 153 5.41 12.71 -11.84
C SER A 153 4.38 12.45 -10.75
N VAL A 154 3.56 11.40 -10.91
CA VAL A 154 2.61 10.99 -9.86
C VAL A 154 3.36 10.44 -8.66
N SER A 155 4.41 9.65 -8.87
CA SER A 155 5.24 9.12 -7.78
C SER A 155 5.94 10.21 -6.98
N THR A 156 6.44 11.27 -7.62
CA THR A 156 7.04 12.40 -6.90
C THR A 156 6.00 13.12 -6.05
N LEU A 157 4.79 13.37 -6.58
CA LEU A 157 3.69 13.95 -5.81
C LEU A 157 3.29 13.10 -4.61
N VAL A 158 3.16 11.78 -4.79
CA VAL A 158 2.82 10.85 -3.71
C VAL A 158 3.92 10.83 -2.65
N LEU A 159 5.19 10.73 -3.05
CA LEU A 159 6.32 10.73 -2.11
C LEU A 159 6.44 12.03 -1.32
N THR A 160 6.25 13.18 -1.95
CA THR A 160 6.24 14.49 -1.27
C THR A 160 5.21 14.51 -0.13
N ASN A 161 4.01 13.98 -0.36
CA ASN A 161 2.96 13.95 0.66
C ASN A 161 3.21 12.89 1.73
N LEU A 162 3.61 11.67 1.35
CA LEU A 162 3.86 10.59 2.32
C LEU A 162 4.99 10.94 3.29
N VAL A 163 6.07 11.56 2.82
CA VAL A 163 7.18 11.99 3.69
C VAL A 163 6.71 13.06 4.68
N MET A 164 5.84 13.98 4.25
CA MET A 164 5.26 14.98 5.15
C MET A 164 4.31 14.35 6.18
N ILE A 165 3.49 13.37 5.78
CA ILE A 165 2.62 12.62 6.70
C ILE A 165 3.45 11.88 7.76
N ALA A 166 4.52 11.20 7.37
CA ALA A 166 5.43 10.53 8.30
C ALA A 166 6.06 11.53 9.29
N ALA A 167 6.48 12.71 8.81
CA ALA A 167 7.02 13.78 9.65
C ALA A 167 5.97 14.39 10.60
N ALA A 168 4.73 14.54 10.13
CA ALA A 168 3.60 15.03 10.94
C ALA A 168 3.23 14.02 12.04
N THR A 169 3.19 12.73 11.71
CA THR A 169 2.96 11.62 12.65
C THR A 169 3.92 11.71 13.84
N ARG A 170 5.20 11.98 13.58
CA ARG A 170 6.20 12.22 14.64
C ARG A 170 5.98 13.52 15.40
N SER A 171 5.72 14.62 14.68
CA SER A 171 5.55 15.94 15.31
C SER A 171 4.32 16.02 16.22
N LEU A 172 3.29 15.22 15.92
CA LEU A 172 2.08 15.05 16.72
C LEU A 172 2.21 13.96 17.80
N ARG A 173 3.39 13.35 17.95
CA ARG A 173 3.67 12.27 18.92
C ARG A 173 2.72 11.05 18.79
N VAL A 174 2.31 10.74 17.55
CA VAL A 174 1.38 9.65 17.26
C VAL A 174 2.02 8.29 17.53
N LEU A 175 3.32 8.09 17.24
CA LEU A 175 3.97 6.80 17.50
C LEU A 175 4.14 6.52 18.99
N GLU A 176 4.27 7.55 19.81
CA GLU A 176 4.40 7.43 21.27
C GLU A 176 3.05 7.15 21.94
N THR A 177 1.97 7.73 21.41
CA THR A 177 0.62 7.61 21.98
C THR A 177 -0.18 6.46 21.37
N SER A 178 0.10 6.11 20.12
CA SER A 178 -0.66 5.15 19.31
C SER A 178 0.28 4.44 18.31
N PRO A 179 1.18 3.57 18.80
CA PRO A 179 2.25 2.96 18.01
C PRO A 179 1.76 2.06 16.87
N HIS A 180 0.51 1.57 16.91
CA HIS A 180 -0.14 0.83 15.83
C HIS A 180 -0.29 1.65 14.53
N TYR A 181 -0.18 2.98 14.58
CA TYR A 181 -0.10 3.83 13.38
C TYR A 181 1.29 3.84 12.70
N PHE A 182 2.20 2.94 13.10
CA PHE A 182 3.49 2.75 12.45
C PHE A 182 3.46 2.67 10.91
N PRO A 183 2.43 2.10 10.23
CA PRO A 183 2.42 2.02 8.77
C PRO A 183 2.58 3.39 8.09
N LEU A 184 2.10 4.48 8.72
CA LEU A 184 2.23 5.85 8.20
C LEU A 184 3.69 6.29 8.06
N VAL A 185 4.58 5.79 8.92
CA VAL A 185 6.01 6.14 8.94
C VAL A 185 6.81 5.32 7.93
N PHE A 186 6.39 4.09 7.63
CA PHE A 186 7.08 3.21 6.68
C PHE A 186 6.59 3.35 5.23
N MET A 187 5.39 3.90 5.00
CA MET A 187 4.83 4.13 3.66
C MET A 187 5.77 4.88 2.68
N PRO A 188 6.49 5.94 3.09
CA PRO A 188 7.49 6.56 2.21
C PRO A 188 8.55 5.58 1.71
N ALA A 189 9.05 4.71 2.59
CA ALA A 189 10.07 3.72 2.25
C ALA A 189 9.53 2.67 1.28
N VAL A 190 8.30 2.20 1.51
CA VAL A 190 7.58 1.27 0.62
C VAL A 190 7.48 1.83 -0.79
N VAL A 191 6.96 3.05 -0.92
CA VAL A 191 6.73 3.67 -2.24
C VAL A 191 8.05 4.02 -2.92
N SER A 192 9.03 4.55 -2.19
CA SER A 192 10.36 4.84 -2.74
C SER A 192 11.03 3.56 -3.27
N ALA A 193 10.99 2.47 -2.52
CA ALA A 193 11.52 1.18 -2.96
C ALA A 193 10.82 0.68 -4.24
N ALA A 194 9.48 0.71 -4.27
CA ALA A 194 8.70 0.27 -5.41
C ALA A 194 8.98 1.09 -6.68
N VAL A 195 9.12 2.42 -6.56
CA VAL A 195 9.43 3.32 -7.68
C VAL A 195 10.85 3.08 -8.19
N LEU A 196 11.84 2.96 -7.31
CA LEU A 196 13.23 2.71 -7.67
C LEU A 196 13.39 1.40 -8.46
N VAL A 197 12.77 0.31 -7.99
CA VAL A 197 12.79 -1.00 -8.68
C VAL A 197 12.10 -0.95 -10.04
N SER A 198 11.09 -0.07 -10.19
CA SER A 198 10.23 -0.01 -11.37
C SER A 198 10.68 0.98 -12.44
N MET A 199 11.78 1.71 -12.26
CA MET A 199 12.16 2.82 -13.16
C MET A 199 12.34 2.44 -14.65
N LEU A 200 12.60 1.16 -14.93
CA LEU A 200 12.72 0.62 -16.29
C LEU A 200 11.69 -0.47 -16.60
N ARG A 201 10.66 -0.55 -15.77
CA ARG A 201 9.59 -1.55 -15.88
C ARG A 201 8.27 -0.83 -16.12
N PRO A 202 7.25 -1.53 -16.63
CA PRO A 202 5.90 -0.99 -16.70
C PRO A 202 5.44 -0.43 -15.34
N TRP A 203 4.78 0.73 -15.36
CA TRP A 203 4.34 1.46 -14.16
C TRP A 203 3.51 0.63 -13.17
N ARG A 204 2.77 -0.37 -13.66
CA ARG A 204 2.02 -1.33 -12.85
C ARG A 204 2.87 -2.04 -11.80
N TYR A 205 4.17 -2.23 -12.06
CA TYR A 205 5.08 -2.80 -11.08
C TYR A 205 5.23 -1.93 -9.82
N ILE A 206 5.07 -0.60 -9.94
CA ILE A 206 5.06 0.31 -8.79
C ILE A 206 3.92 -0.09 -7.85
N ILE A 207 2.72 -0.29 -8.38
CA ILE A 207 1.55 -0.66 -7.57
C ILE A 207 1.75 -2.03 -6.91
N SER A 208 2.09 -3.07 -7.69
CA SER A 208 2.24 -4.42 -7.14
C SER A 208 3.36 -4.51 -6.10
N LEU A 209 4.47 -3.79 -6.33
CA LEU A 209 5.60 -3.79 -5.39
C LEU A 209 5.29 -2.96 -4.15
N SER A 210 4.58 -1.82 -4.26
CA SER A 210 4.17 -1.05 -3.09
C SER A 210 3.30 -1.89 -2.15
N VAL A 211 2.29 -2.57 -2.68
CA VAL A 211 1.42 -3.44 -1.85
C VAL A 211 2.20 -4.62 -1.27
N SER A 212 3.07 -5.26 -2.06
CA SER A 212 3.90 -6.38 -1.58
C SER A 212 4.89 -5.96 -0.49
N PHE A 213 5.56 -4.82 -0.67
CA PHE A 213 6.53 -4.29 0.29
C PHE A 213 5.83 -3.78 1.55
N PHE A 214 4.65 -3.18 1.43
CA PHE A 214 3.81 -2.82 2.57
C PHE A 214 3.45 -4.05 3.41
N ALA A 215 2.90 -5.09 2.77
CA ALA A 215 2.57 -6.34 3.43
C ALA A 215 3.80 -6.99 4.08
N MET A 216 4.95 -6.99 3.41
CA MET A 216 6.18 -7.58 3.93
C MET A 216 6.73 -6.83 5.14
N ILE A 217 6.70 -5.49 5.13
CA ILE A 217 7.11 -4.68 6.29
C ILE A 217 6.17 -4.95 7.46
N ASN A 218 4.85 -4.80 7.28
CA ASN A 218 3.87 -5.03 8.35
C ASN A 218 4.00 -6.45 8.92
N MET A 219 4.04 -7.47 8.06
CA MET A 219 4.21 -8.87 8.46
C MET A 219 5.48 -9.04 9.30
N THR A 220 6.63 -8.56 8.82
CA THR A 220 7.91 -8.78 9.51
C THR A 220 7.97 -8.06 10.85
N MET A 221 7.46 -6.82 10.90
CA MET A 221 7.37 -6.02 12.14
C MET A 221 6.51 -6.72 13.19
N LEU A 222 5.29 -7.07 12.82
CA LEU A 222 4.32 -7.68 13.72
C LEU A 222 4.79 -9.08 14.15
N CYS A 223 5.32 -9.89 13.23
CA CYS A 223 5.87 -11.21 13.56
C CYS A 223 7.07 -11.09 14.52
N TYR A 224 8.00 -10.17 14.27
CA TYR A 224 9.17 -10.02 15.14
C TYR A 224 8.77 -9.54 16.54
N GLY A 225 7.99 -8.45 16.65
CA GLY A 225 7.56 -7.91 17.93
C GLY A 225 6.71 -8.90 18.73
N SER A 226 5.78 -9.60 18.06
CA SER A 226 4.97 -10.63 18.73
C SER A 226 5.80 -11.83 19.17
N LEU A 227 6.81 -12.26 18.39
CA LEU A 227 7.70 -13.35 18.78
C LEU A 227 8.54 -12.98 20.01
N MET A 228 9.10 -11.76 20.06
CA MET A 228 9.85 -11.29 21.24
C MET A 228 8.95 -11.17 22.48
N SER A 229 7.67 -10.85 22.28
CA SER A 229 6.67 -10.77 23.35
C SER A 229 5.96 -12.09 23.67
N MET A 230 6.35 -13.20 23.04
CA MET A 230 5.68 -14.52 23.17
C MET A 230 4.17 -14.51 22.84
N GLN A 231 3.72 -13.59 21.98
CA GLN A 231 2.32 -13.46 21.54
C GLN A 231 2.05 -14.27 20.26
N TYR A 232 2.03 -15.59 20.39
CA TYR A 232 1.88 -16.51 19.25
C TYR A 232 0.62 -16.32 18.38
N PRO A 233 -0.56 -15.94 18.93
CA PRO A 233 -1.73 -15.67 18.10
C PRO A 233 -1.52 -14.51 17.13
N VAL A 234 -0.94 -13.40 17.60
CA VAL A 234 -0.59 -12.24 16.77
C VAL A 234 0.44 -12.62 15.72
N PHE A 235 1.46 -13.39 16.10
CA PHE A 235 2.46 -13.92 15.17
C PHE A 235 1.82 -14.71 14.02
N ALA A 236 0.99 -15.71 14.35
CA ALA A 236 0.38 -16.58 13.37
C ALA A 236 -0.60 -15.82 12.45
N TYR A 237 -1.39 -14.91 13.01
CA TYR A 237 -2.30 -14.08 12.22
C TYR A 237 -1.55 -13.15 11.26
N ALA A 238 -0.57 -12.39 11.77
CA ALA A 238 0.22 -11.47 10.97
C ALA A 238 0.99 -12.18 9.85
N LEU A 239 1.52 -13.37 10.12
CA LEU A 239 2.21 -14.19 9.13
C LEU A 239 1.26 -14.63 8.01
N VAL A 240 0.11 -15.21 8.37
CA VAL A 240 -0.87 -15.70 7.38
C VAL A 240 -1.49 -14.54 6.59
N ALA A 241 -1.81 -13.43 7.24
CA ALA A 241 -2.36 -12.24 6.61
C ALA A 241 -1.35 -11.61 5.64
N GLY A 242 -0.09 -11.43 6.07
CA GLY A 242 0.99 -10.92 5.23
C GLY A 242 1.25 -11.79 4.00
N LEU A 243 1.29 -13.11 4.17
CA LEU A 243 1.45 -14.05 3.06
C LEU A 243 0.25 -14.01 2.10
N ALA A 244 -0.99 -13.95 2.62
CA ALA A 244 -2.20 -13.81 1.81
C ALA A 244 -2.14 -12.53 0.97
N SER A 245 -1.78 -11.40 1.59
CA SER A 245 -1.60 -10.10 0.95
C SER A 245 -0.58 -10.14 -0.19
N ILE A 246 0.57 -10.78 0.02
CA ILE A 246 1.60 -10.96 -1.02
C ILE A 246 1.09 -11.88 -2.14
N CYS A 247 0.39 -12.96 -1.81
CA CYS A 247 -0.14 -13.91 -2.79
C CYS A 247 -1.20 -13.29 -3.71
N LEU A 248 -1.99 -12.31 -3.22
CA LEU A 248 -2.94 -11.52 -4.03
C LEU A 248 -2.25 -10.72 -5.15
N MET A 249 -0.96 -10.43 -5.03
CA MET A 249 -0.20 -9.73 -6.06
C MET A 249 0.22 -10.63 -7.23
N VAL A 250 0.23 -11.95 -7.04
CA VAL A 250 0.58 -12.92 -8.09
C VAL A 250 -0.36 -12.83 -9.32
N PRO A 251 -1.70 -12.92 -9.16
CA PRO A 251 -2.63 -12.75 -10.28
C PRO A 251 -2.79 -11.28 -10.74
N LEU A 252 -2.45 -10.29 -9.91
CA LEU A 252 -2.59 -8.86 -10.23
C LEU A 252 -1.86 -8.48 -11.52
N GLY A 253 -0.62 -8.95 -11.70
CA GLY A 253 0.17 -8.66 -12.90
C GLY A 253 -0.51 -9.11 -14.20
N TYR A 254 -1.20 -10.26 -14.15
CA TYR A 254 -1.98 -10.74 -15.29
C TYR A 254 -3.16 -9.83 -15.61
N PHE A 255 -3.93 -9.39 -14.60
CA PHE A 255 -5.09 -8.54 -14.83
C PHE A 255 -4.71 -7.13 -15.28
N LEU A 256 -3.62 -6.57 -14.74
CA LEU A 256 -3.08 -5.29 -15.20
C LEU A 256 -2.57 -5.38 -16.65
N ASP A 257 -1.95 -6.51 -17.03
CA ASP A 257 -1.59 -6.76 -18.43
C ASP A 257 -2.83 -6.80 -19.32
N GLN A 258 -3.85 -7.58 -18.93
CA GLN A 258 -5.09 -7.68 -19.70
C GLN A 258 -5.80 -6.33 -19.83
N ALA A 259 -5.88 -5.56 -18.75
CA ALA A 259 -6.45 -4.21 -18.77
C ALA A 259 -5.72 -3.30 -19.77
N SER A 260 -4.38 -3.34 -19.77
CA SER A 260 -3.58 -2.49 -20.66
C SER A 260 -3.71 -2.86 -22.14
N ILE A 261 -3.82 -4.16 -22.45
CA ILE A 261 -3.88 -4.66 -23.83
C ILE A 261 -5.30 -4.56 -24.40
N THR A 262 -6.29 -5.01 -23.63
CA THR A 262 -7.67 -5.15 -24.12
C THR A 262 -8.51 -3.90 -23.87
N ARG A 263 -8.06 -3.02 -22.97
CA ARG A 263 -8.85 -1.89 -22.44
C ARG A 263 -10.20 -2.31 -21.84
N ALA A 264 -10.38 -3.60 -21.55
CA ALA A 264 -11.58 -4.11 -20.91
C ALA A 264 -11.67 -3.60 -19.46
N ARG A 265 -12.89 -3.32 -19.00
CA ARG A 265 -13.15 -2.82 -17.65
C ARG A 265 -13.01 -3.91 -16.58
N THR A 266 -13.40 -5.16 -16.88
CA THR A 266 -13.36 -6.27 -15.92
C THR A 266 -11.97 -6.50 -15.30
N PRO A 267 -10.87 -6.58 -16.06
CA PRO A 267 -9.53 -6.74 -15.47
C PRO A 267 -9.10 -5.53 -14.63
N VAL A 268 -9.57 -4.32 -14.93
CA VAL A 268 -9.30 -3.12 -14.11
C VAL A 268 -9.95 -3.28 -12.74
N PHE A 269 -11.25 -3.58 -12.70
CA PHE A 269 -11.99 -3.76 -11.45
C PHE A 269 -11.49 -4.95 -10.62
N LEU A 270 -11.10 -6.07 -11.25
CA LEU A 270 -10.45 -7.18 -10.55
C LEU A 270 -9.08 -6.79 -9.99
N SER A 271 -8.29 -5.98 -10.71
CA SER A 271 -7.00 -5.50 -10.21
C SER A 271 -7.18 -4.61 -8.97
N LEU A 272 -8.16 -3.70 -9.00
CA LEU A 272 -8.50 -2.85 -7.86
C LEU A 272 -8.97 -3.69 -6.66
N THR A 273 -9.82 -4.69 -6.90
CA THR A 273 -10.27 -5.62 -5.84
C THR A 273 -9.08 -6.31 -5.17
N LEU A 274 -8.13 -6.84 -5.94
CA LEU A 274 -6.95 -7.53 -5.38
C LEU A 274 -6.04 -6.60 -4.57
N ILE A 275 -5.88 -5.35 -5.02
CA ILE A 275 -5.14 -4.33 -4.28
C ILE A 275 -5.84 -4.04 -2.95
N LEU A 276 -7.15 -3.79 -2.98
CA LEU A 276 -7.92 -3.42 -1.80
C LEU A 276 -8.01 -4.57 -0.79
N VAL A 277 -8.25 -5.81 -1.23
CA VAL A 277 -8.25 -6.98 -0.32
C VAL A 277 -6.88 -7.23 0.30
N SER A 278 -5.79 -6.98 -0.44
CA SER A 278 -4.43 -7.11 0.09
C SER A 278 -4.10 -6.00 1.10
N LEU A 279 -4.56 -4.77 0.85
CA LEU A 279 -4.46 -3.70 1.82
C LEU A 279 -5.29 -4.02 3.07
N LEU A 280 -6.54 -4.46 2.91
CA LEU A 280 -7.43 -4.85 4.00
C LEU A 280 -6.81 -5.92 4.91
N ALA A 281 -6.30 -7.01 4.35
CA ALA A 281 -5.64 -8.05 5.15
C ALA A 281 -4.39 -7.51 5.88
N SER A 282 -3.66 -6.58 5.25
CA SER A 282 -2.47 -5.98 5.86
C SER A 282 -2.80 -4.95 6.95
N THR A 283 -3.81 -4.10 6.76
CA THR A 283 -4.24 -3.10 7.76
C THR A 283 -4.98 -3.77 8.91
N HIS A 284 -5.84 -4.75 8.64
CA HIS A 284 -6.52 -5.52 9.68
C HIS A 284 -5.54 -6.35 10.52
N SER A 285 -4.40 -6.77 9.96
CA SER A 285 -3.33 -7.42 10.76
C SER A 285 -2.74 -6.49 11.83
N VAL A 286 -2.69 -5.19 11.55
CA VAL A 286 -2.22 -4.16 12.49
C VAL A 286 -3.27 -3.94 13.58
N ASP A 287 -4.53 -3.80 13.21
CA ASP A 287 -5.62 -3.59 14.17
C ASP A 287 -5.83 -4.81 15.06
N PHE A 288 -5.84 -6.02 14.48
CA PHE A 288 -5.85 -7.28 15.23
C PHE A 288 -4.67 -7.36 16.21
N SER A 289 -3.47 -6.98 15.77
CA SER A 289 -2.29 -7.00 16.64
C SER A 289 -2.41 -6.05 17.83
N TYR A 290 -3.16 -4.95 17.70
CA TYR A 290 -3.43 -3.97 18.74
C TYR A 290 -4.49 -4.48 19.72
N ALA A 291 -5.61 -5.00 19.21
CA ALA A 291 -6.72 -5.54 20.02
C ALA A 291 -6.29 -6.73 20.92
N PHE A 292 -5.32 -7.54 20.47
CA PHE A 292 -4.81 -8.71 21.20
C PHE A 292 -3.59 -8.43 22.11
N ILE A 293 -3.21 -7.17 22.32
CA ILE A 293 -2.07 -6.86 23.20
C ILE A 293 -2.39 -7.17 24.65
N GLY A 294 -1.73 -8.21 25.17
CA GLY A 294 -1.72 -8.51 26.61
C GLY A 294 -2.61 -9.67 27.02
N GLY A 295 -3.32 -10.31 26.07
CA GLY A 295 -4.11 -11.51 26.36
C GLY A 295 -3.24 -12.74 26.55
N ASP A 296 -3.56 -13.54 27.57
CA ASP A 296 -2.97 -14.86 27.75
C ASP A 296 -3.51 -15.80 26.65
N TRP A 297 -2.71 -16.78 26.21
CA TRP A 297 -3.09 -17.68 25.10
C TRP A 297 -4.29 -18.60 25.43
N MET A 298 -4.71 -18.62 26.69
CA MET A 298 -5.94 -19.26 27.17
C MET A 298 -7.17 -18.34 27.13
N GLU A 299 -6.99 -17.03 27.03
CA GLU A 299 -8.06 -16.01 26.94
C GLU A 299 -8.25 -15.52 25.49
N VAL A 300 -8.09 -16.41 24.50
CA VAL A 300 -8.30 -16.12 23.07
C VAL A 300 -9.75 -15.71 22.74
N LEU A 301 -10.64 -15.71 23.73
CA LEU A 301 -12.03 -15.28 23.63
C LEU A 301 -12.30 -13.87 24.20
N ASP A 302 -11.37 -13.30 24.97
CA ASP A 302 -11.52 -11.98 25.59
C ASP A 302 -10.48 -11.01 24.99
N PHE A 303 -10.96 -10.07 24.17
CA PHE A 303 -10.13 -8.99 23.65
C PHE A 303 -9.68 -8.08 24.80
N VAL A 304 -8.37 -7.95 24.99
CA VAL A 304 -7.79 -7.17 26.13
C VAL A 304 -7.86 -5.67 25.89
N GLN A 305 -7.88 -5.23 24.62
CA GLN A 305 -8.06 -3.84 24.23
C GLN A 305 -9.23 -3.72 23.26
N PRO A 306 -10.03 -2.64 23.34
CA PRO A 306 -10.99 -2.33 22.29
C PRO A 306 -10.22 -2.05 20.98
N TRP A 307 -10.78 -2.53 19.87
CA TRP A 307 -10.28 -2.27 18.52
C TRP A 307 -10.06 -0.77 18.26
N ASP A 308 -9.04 -0.40 17.48
CA ASP A 308 -8.81 1.01 17.17
C ASP A 308 -9.82 1.51 16.15
N LEU A 309 -10.61 2.51 16.56
CA LEU A 309 -11.67 3.10 15.76
C LEU A 309 -11.22 3.64 14.41
N GLY A 310 -10.03 4.23 14.35
CA GLY A 310 -9.48 4.79 13.11
C GLY A 310 -9.02 3.71 12.15
N LEU A 311 -8.42 2.63 12.65
CA LEU A 311 -8.04 1.47 11.85
C LEU A 311 -9.26 0.68 11.37
N LEU A 312 -10.24 0.41 12.22
CA LEU A 312 -11.50 -0.23 11.83
C LEU A 312 -12.23 0.57 10.74
N PHE A 313 -12.29 1.89 10.88
CA PHE A 313 -12.91 2.73 9.85
C PHE A 313 -12.12 2.69 8.54
N THR A 314 -10.79 2.63 8.62
CA THR A 314 -9.94 2.46 7.43
C THR A 314 -10.22 1.12 6.75
N ASP A 315 -10.31 0.04 7.51
CA ASP A 315 -10.67 -1.29 7.01
C ASP A 315 -12.07 -1.31 6.38
N TRP A 316 -13.04 -0.61 6.99
CA TRP A 316 -14.38 -0.44 6.43
C TRP A 316 -14.35 0.26 5.06
N VAL A 317 -13.65 1.39 4.95
CA VAL A 317 -13.50 2.12 3.69
C VAL A 317 -12.87 1.21 2.62
N ILE A 318 -11.80 0.51 2.96
CA ILE A 318 -11.12 -0.40 2.03
C ILE A 318 -12.04 -1.55 1.62
N GLY A 319 -12.79 -2.14 2.57
CA GLY A 319 -13.71 -3.24 2.36
C GLY A 319 -14.88 -2.88 1.44
N VAL A 320 -15.53 -1.73 1.68
CA VAL A 320 -16.62 -1.21 0.83
C VAL A 320 -16.12 -1.03 -0.60
N LEU A 321 -14.99 -0.34 -0.78
CA LEU A 321 -14.39 -0.13 -2.10
C LEU A 321 -14.02 -1.46 -2.79
N ALA A 322 -13.53 -2.44 -2.02
CA ALA A 322 -13.16 -3.77 -2.55
C ALA A 322 -14.39 -4.49 -3.11
N ILE A 323 -15.51 -4.45 -2.37
CA ILE A 323 -16.75 -5.14 -2.72
C ILE A 323 -17.45 -4.45 -3.89
N SER A 324 -17.39 -3.12 -3.95
CA SER A 324 -17.90 -2.35 -5.09
C SER A 324 -17.09 -2.61 -6.36
N CYS A 325 -15.76 -2.63 -6.27
CA CYS A 325 -14.91 -3.04 -7.39
C CYS A 325 -15.18 -4.49 -7.81
N PHE A 326 -15.35 -5.41 -6.87
CA PHE A 326 -15.64 -6.81 -7.15
C PHE A 326 -16.99 -6.99 -7.85
N THR A 327 -18.01 -6.25 -7.39
CA THR A 327 -19.34 -6.27 -7.99
C THR A 327 -19.32 -5.64 -9.38
N LEU A 328 -18.66 -4.50 -9.56
CA LEU A 328 -18.44 -3.88 -10.86
C LEU A 328 -17.71 -4.78 -11.85
N ALA A 329 -16.71 -5.54 -11.39
CA ALA A 329 -16.03 -6.56 -12.21
C ALA A 329 -17.01 -7.65 -12.68
N SER A 330 -17.89 -8.10 -11.78
CA SER A 330 -18.90 -9.11 -12.12
C SER A 330 -19.92 -8.58 -13.13
N LEU A 331 -20.39 -7.35 -12.95
CA LEU A 331 -21.34 -6.70 -13.85
C LEU A 331 -20.70 -6.44 -15.22
N SER A 332 -19.46 -5.95 -15.26
CA SER A 332 -18.77 -5.63 -16.52
C SER A 332 -18.44 -6.85 -17.36
N SER A 333 -18.49 -8.05 -16.77
CA SER A 333 -18.35 -9.30 -17.52
C SER A 333 -19.62 -9.73 -18.27
N THR A 334 -20.75 -9.06 -18.03
CA THR A 334 -22.07 -9.47 -18.55
C THR A 334 -22.89 -8.35 -19.17
N LEU A 335 -22.78 -7.12 -18.66
CA LEU A 335 -23.57 -5.97 -19.11
C LEU A 335 -22.86 -5.14 -20.18
N SER A 336 -23.63 -4.31 -20.87
CA SER A 336 -23.11 -3.35 -21.85
C SER A 336 -22.30 -2.22 -21.20
N ASP A 337 -21.36 -1.62 -21.95
CA ASP A 337 -20.52 -0.52 -21.45
C ASP A 337 -21.33 0.68 -20.94
N LYS A 338 -22.47 1.00 -21.57
CA LYS A 338 -23.37 2.08 -21.12
C LYS A 338 -23.97 1.77 -19.75
N SER A 339 -24.41 0.53 -19.55
CA SER A 339 -24.93 0.07 -18.25
C SER A 339 -23.85 0.11 -17.18
N ILE A 340 -22.61 -0.26 -17.53
CA ILE A 340 -21.49 -0.21 -16.59
C ILE A 340 -21.13 1.22 -16.19
N SER A 341 -21.15 2.19 -17.12
CA SER A 341 -20.90 3.59 -16.74
C SER A 341 -21.91 4.07 -15.70
N ARG A 342 -23.20 3.77 -15.88
CA ARG A 342 -24.23 4.11 -14.87
C ARG A 342 -24.05 3.36 -13.56
N ALA A 343 -23.64 2.10 -13.63
CA ALA A 343 -23.34 1.32 -12.42
C ALA A 343 -22.19 1.95 -11.64
N VAL A 344 -21.13 2.42 -12.31
CA VAL A 344 -20.03 3.14 -11.66
C VAL A 344 -20.55 4.38 -10.92
N ASP A 345 -21.38 5.20 -11.56
CA ASP A 345 -21.96 6.39 -10.91
C ASP A 345 -22.80 6.01 -9.68
N PHE A 346 -23.62 4.96 -9.78
CA PHE A 346 -24.39 4.43 -8.66
C PHE A 346 -23.49 3.95 -7.51
N PHE A 347 -22.43 3.19 -7.81
CA PHE A 347 -21.50 2.70 -6.81
C PHE A 347 -20.73 3.83 -6.12
N VAL A 348 -20.38 4.91 -6.82
CA VAL A 348 -19.75 6.09 -6.19
C VAL A 348 -20.68 6.71 -5.14
N VAL A 349 -21.97 6.86 -5.45
CA VAL A 349 -22.96 7.38 -4.50
C VAL A 349 -23.19 6.39 -3.35
N ALA A 350 -23.37 5.10 -3.67
CA ALA A 350 -23.58 4.06 -2.68
C ALA A 350 -22.39 3.94 -1.72
N ASP A 351 -21.15 3.91 -2.24
CA ASP A 351 -19.92 3.85 -1.44
C ASP A 351 -19.81 5.08 -0.53
N SER A 352 -20.15 6.27 -1.03
CA SER A 352 -20.16 7.50 -0.21
C SER A 352 -21.15 7.38 0.95
N VAL A 353 -22.34 6.82 0.70
CA VAL A 353 -23.34 6.56 1.75
C VAL A 353 -22.83 5.50 2.73
N PHE A 354 -22.30 4.37 2.26
CA PHE A 354 -21.76 3.31 3.12
C PHE A 354 -20.58 3.78 3.98
N ILE A 355 -19.67 4.56 3.41
CA ILE A 355 -18.54 5.15 4.13
C ILE A 355 -19.04 6.15 5.17
N THR A 356 -20.02 6.99 4.83
CA THR A 356 -20.59 7.97 5.77
C THR A 356 -21.34 7.29 6.91
N LEU A 357 -22.16 6.28 6.60
CA LEU A 357 -22.91 5.51 7.61
C LEU A 357 -22.01 4.61 8.45
N GLY A 358 -20.88 4.15 7.92
CA GLY A 358 -19.87 3.39 8.66
C GLY A 358 -18.84 4.26 9.37
N HIS A 359 -18.86 5.59 9.21
CA HIS A 359 -18.03 6.51 9.99
C HIS A 359 -18.42 6.40 11.47
N PRO A 360 -17.45 6.29 12.40
CA PRO A 360 -17.69 5.72 13.71
C PRO A 360 -18.59 6.62 14.56
N TYR A 361 -19.89 6.32 14.56
CA TYR A 361 -20.81 6.62 15.65
C TYR A 361 -21.96 5.61 15.64
N VAL A 362 -21.74 4.43 16.22
CA VAL A 362 -22.74 3.83 17.13
C VAL A 362 -22.02 3.03 18.22
N ARG A 363 -21.77 3.68 19.37
CA ARG A 363 -21.71 3.00 20.66
C ARG A 363 -23.16 2.82 21.11
N ALA A 364 -23.75 1.65 20.87
CA ALA A 364 -24.99 1.30 21.56
C ALA A 364 -24.60 0.70 22.90
N ASP A 365 -24.63 1.54 23.93
CA ASP A 365 -24.51 1.13 25.32
C ASP A 365 -25.82 0.43 25.72
N MET A 366 -25.95 -0.85 25.33
CA MET A 366 -27.02 -1.71 25.84
C MET A 366 -26.40 -2.85 26.63
N ALA A 367 -26.44 -2.71 27.96
CA ALA A 367 -26.24 -3.77 28.93
C ALA A 367 -24.83 -4.39 29.02
N GLY A 368 -23.77 -3.55 28.99
CA GLY A 368 -22.42 -3.98 29.38
C GLY A 368 -21.71 -4.88 28.36
N VAL A 369 -22.18 -4.91 27.11
CA VAL A 369 -21.49 -5.54 25.99
C VAL A 369 -21.18 -4.45 24.96
N GLU A 370 -19.93 -3.98 24.93
CA GLU A 370 -19.42 -3.09 23.88
C GLU A 370 -19.34 -3.86 22.55
N ARG A 371 -20.42 -3.91 21.76
CA ARG A 371 -20.39 -4.46 20.41
C ARG A 371 -20.84 -3.43 19.39
N TRP A 372 -20.05 -3.33 18.32
CA TRP A 372 -20.27 -2.43 17.20
C TRP A 372 -21.54 -2.78 16.41
N GLU A 373 -22.43 -1.80 16.21
CA GLU A 373 -23.61 -1.94 15.34
C GLU A 373 -23.27 -1.83 13.83
N LEU A 374 -22.12 -2.35 13.37
CA LEU A 374 -21.88 -2.50 11.93
C LEU A 374 -22.73 -3.65 11.32
N GLN A 375 -23.39 -4.45 12.16
CA GLN A 375 -24.25 -5.57 11.77
C GLN A 375 -25.29 -5.25 10.69
N PRO A 376 -26.03 -4.12 10.73
CA PRO A 376 -27.00 -3.80 9.69
C PRO A 376 -26.35 -3.43 8.36
N LEU A 377 -25.15 -2.82 8.37
CA LEU A 377 -24.40 -2.45 7.16
C LEU A 377 -23.70 -3.65 6.51
N TYR A 378 -23.38 -4.70 7.28
CA TYR A 378 -22.86 -5.95 6.73
C TYR A 378 -23.88 -6.70 5.87
N ILE A 379 -25.19 -6.56 6.13
CA ILE A 379 -26.25 -7.21 5.36
C ILE A 379 -26.23 -6.78 3.87
N PRO A 380 -26.36 -5.49 3.52
CA PRO A 380 -26.32 -5.06 2.12
C PRO A 380 -24.96 -5.35 1.47
N VAL A 381 -23.86 -5.28 2.22
CA VAL A 381 -22.53 -5.67 1.75
C VAL A 381 -22.49 -7.17 1.37
N ALA A 382 -23.05 -8.04 2.22
CA ALA A 382 -23.17 -9.46 1.94
C ALA A 382 -24.06 -9.74 0.71
N ILE A 383 -25.16 -8.98 0.54
CA ILE A 383 -26.02 -9.08 -0.64
C ILE A 383 -25.22 -8.74 -1.92
N LEU A 384 -24.46 -7.65 -1.94
CA LEU A 384 -23.62 -7.28 -3.08
C LEU A 384 -22.61 -8.37 -3.42
N MET A 385 -21.97 -8.94 -2.39
CA MET A 385 -21.02 -10.03 -2.55
C MET A 385 -21.68 -11.29 -3.13
N ILE A 386 -22.86 -11.69 -2.63
CA ILE A 386 -23.62 -12.84 -3.16
C ILE A 386 -23.99 -12.60 -4.63
N LEU A 387 -24.46 -11.40 -4.98
CA LEU A 387 -24.79 -11.04 -6.35
C LEU A 387 -23.56 -11.14 -7.25
N ALA A 388 -22.42 -10.62 -6.81
CA ALA A 388 -21.17 -10.70 -7.55
C ALA A 388 -20.71 -12.15 -7.77
N ILE A 389 -20.76 -12.99 -6.72
CA ILE A 389 -20.45 -14.42 -6.81
C ILE A 389 -21.37 -15.12 -7.80
N ALA A 390 -22.69 -14.90 -7.72
CA ALA A 390 -23.67 -15.50 -8.62
C ALA A 390 -23.38 -15.15 -10.09
N MET A 391 -22.99 -13.90 -10.36
CA MET A 391 -22.60 -13.46 -11.70
C MET A 391 -21.30 -14.11 -12.17
N PHE A 392 -20.28 -14.20 -11.32
CA PHE A 392 -19.05 -14.91 -11.68
C PHE A 392 -19.24 -16.42 -11.88
N ILE A 393 -20.17 -17.05 -11.14
CA ILE A 393 -20.59 -18.44 -11.40
C ILE A 393 -21.15 -18.57 -12.81
N ARG A 394 -22.03 -17.64 -13.25
CA ARG A 394 -22.56 -17.64 -14.62
C ARG A 394 -21.45 -17.50 -15.66
N VAL A 395 -20.47 -16.63 -15.43
CA VAL A 395 -19.29 -16.47 -16.30
C VAL A 395 -18.50 -17.78 -16.38
N SER A 396 -18.22 -18.41 -15.24
CA SER A 396 -17.50 -19.69 -15.20
C SER A 396 -18.26 -20.79 -15.94
N LEU A 397 -19.58 -20.89 -15.75
CA LEU A 397 -20.43 -21.84 -16.47
C LEU A 397 -20.43 -21.58 -17.98
N SER A 398 -20.45 -20.32 -18.41
CA SER A 398 -20.34 -19.95 -19.82
C SER A 398 -19.00 -20.39 -20.42
N MET A 399 -17.88 -20.10 -19.74
CA MET A 399 -16.55 -20.57 -20.14
C MET A 399 -16.45 -22.10 -20.21
N ARG A 400 -17.16 -22.81 -19.33
CA ARG A 400 -17.22 -24.28 -19.34
C ARG A 400 -17.98 -24.79 -20.56
N ARG A 401 -19.10 -24.14 -20.92
CA ARG A 401 -19.92 -24.47 -22.09
C ARG A 401 -19.18 -24.22 -23.40
N THR A 402 -18.32 -23.20 -23.47
CA THR A 402 -17.47 -22.90 -24.63
C THR A 402 -16.21 -23.78 -24.73
N GLY A 403 -16.14 -24.88 -23.98
CA GLY A 403 -15.05 -25.87 -24.06
C GLY A 403 -13.84 -25.58 -23.18
N SER A 404 -13.80 -24.45 -22.46
CA SER A 404 -12.67 -24.04 -21.63
C SER A 404 -12.80 -24.48 -20.16
N ARG A 405 -13.11 -25.76 -19.91
CA ARG A 405 -13.40 -26.31 -18.56
C ARG A 405 -12.30 -26.01 -17.51
N ALA A 406 -11.03 -26.17 -17.88
CA ALA A 406 -9.92 -25.91 -16.97
C ALA A 406 -9.77 -24.43 -16.61
N ALA A 407 -10.00 -23.52 -17.57
CA ALA A 407 -9.94 -22.09 -17.34
C ALA A 407 -11.12 -21.63 -16.47
N ALA A 408 -12.32 -22.17 -16.71
CA ALA A 408 -13.50 -21.92 -15.90
C ALA A 408 -13.29 -22.30 -14.42
N SER A 409 -12.74 -23.49 -14.17
CA SER A 409 -12.45 -23.96 -12.81
C SER A 409 -11.39 -23.11 -12.11
N ARG A 410 -10.30 -22.73 -12.80
CA ARG A 410 -9.27 -21.85 -12.22
C ARG A 410 -9.79 -20.45 -11.93
N PHE A 411 -10.57 -19.88 -12.84
CA PHE A 411 -11.20 -18.58 -12.64
C PHE A 411 -12.13 -18.59 -11.42
N PHE A 412 -12.96 -19.64 -11.29
CA PHE A 412 -13.85 -19.78 -10.14
C PHE A 412 -13.06 -19.91 -8.82
N ARG A 413 -12.01 -20.74 -8.78
CA ARG A 413 -11.15 -20.88 -7.59
C ARG A 413 -10.47 -19.57 -7.22
N PHE A 414 -10.00 -18.80 -8.22
CA PHE A 414 -9.42 -17.48 -8.01
C PHE A 414 -10.42 -16.51 -7.37
N VAL A 415 -11.62 -16.42 -7.94
CA VAL A 415 -12.68 -15.54 -7.44
C VAL A 415 -13.04 -15.90 -5.99
N MET A 416 -13.28 -17.19 -5.72
CA MET A 416 -13.63 -17.65 -4.38
C MET A 416 -12.49 -17.44 -3.37
N ALA A 417 -11.23 -17.64 -3.78
CA ALA A 417 -10.08 -17.41 -2.92
C ALA A 417 -9.92 -15.93 -2.54
N ALA A 418 -10.03 -15.02 -3.53
CA ALA A 418 -9.91 -13.58 -3.29
C ALA A 418 -11.03 -13.08 -2.37
N VAL A 419 -12.27 -13.53 -2.60
CA VAL A 419 -13.41 -13.20 -1.73
C VAL A 419 -13.23 -13.79 -0.33
N ALA A 420 -12.82 -15.05 -0.21
CA ALA A 420 -12.61 -15.70 1.08
C ALA A 420 -11.56 -14.98 1.92
N ILE A 421 -10.44 -14.53 1.33
CA ILE A 421 -9.45 -13.71 2.05
C ILE A 421 -10.08 -12.41 2.54
N GLY A 422 -10.87 -11.72 1.69
CA GLY A 422 -11.55 -10.49 2.08
C GLY A 422 -12.56 -10.66 3.20
N ILE A 423 -13.40 -11.71 3.15
CA ILE A 423 -14.36 -12.05 4.22
C ILE A 423 -13.60 -12.36 5.51
N VAL A 424 -12.59 -13.23 5.45
CA VAL A 424 -11.86 -13.64 6.65
C VAL A 424 -11.13 -12.46 7.28
N ALA A 425 -10.58 -11.54 6.48
CA ALA A 425 -9.98 -10.32 6.97
C ALA A 425 -11.02 -9.37 7.59
N MET A 426 -12.16 -9.15 6.95
CA MET A 426 -13.18 -8.18 7.40
C MET A 426 -13.97 -8.65 8.64
N PHE A 427 -14.12 -9.96 8.82
CA PHE A 427 -14.92 -10.57 9.88
C PHE A 427 -14.08 -11.40 10.86
N SER A 428 -12.77 -11.13 10.95
CA SER A 428 -11.86 -11.92 11.79
C SER A 428 -12.19 -11.80 13.29
N ASP A 429 -12.84 -10.70 13.68
CA ASP A 429 -13.37 -10.41 15.01
C ASP A 429 -14.50 -11.35 15.44
N SER A 430 -15.27 -11.85 14.47
CA SER A 430 -16.46 -12.66 14.67
C SER A 430 -16.24 -14.16 14.42
N ILE A 431 -15.06 -14.54 13.94
CA ILE A 431 -14.72 -15.92 13.58
C ILE A 431 -13.71 -16.46 14.60
N PRO A 432 -13.88 -17.70 15.11
CA PRO A 432 -12.90 -18.29 16.02
C PRO A 432 -11.48 -18.30 15.41
N PHE A 433 -10.48 -17.92 16.20
CA PHE A 433 -9.10 -17.71 15.74
C PHE A 433 -8.53 -18.86 14.87
N PHE A 434 -8.66 -20.12 15.31
CA PHE A 434 -8.17 -21.27 14.54
C PHE A 434 -8.90 -21.45 13.21
N VAL A 435 -10.17 -21.06 13.14
CA VAL A 435 -10.96 -21.06 11.91
C VAL A 435 -10.47 -19.95 10.98
N VAL A 436 -10.18 -18.74 11.50
CA VAL A 436 -9.57 -17.64 10.73
C VAL A 436 -8.27 -18.09 10.07
N LEU A 437 -7.34 -18.66 10.85
CA LEU A 437 -6.04 -19.13 10.33
C LEU A 437 -6.22 -20.19 9.24
N THR A 438 -7.11 -21.15 9.46
CA THR A 438 -7.37 -22.24 8.53
C THR A 438 -7.98 -21.73 7.24
N LEU A 439 -9.01 -20.87 7.33
CA LEU A 439 -9.70 -20.31 6.17
C LEU A 439 -8.77 -19.41 5.36
N MET A 440 -7.99 -18.53 6.00
CA MET A 440 -7.09 -17.63 5.28
C MET A 440 -5.92 -18.39 4.64
N SER A 441 -5.37 -19.41 5.31
CA SER A 441 -4.34 -20.30 4.75
C SER A 441 -4.88 -21.10 3.56
N ALA A 442 -6.06 -21.71 3.71
CA ALA A 442 -6.70 -22.47 2.64
C ALA A 442 -7.03 -21.58 1.42
N ALA A 443 -7.54 -20.37 1.65
CA ALA A 443 -7.79 -19.40 0.59
C ALA A 443 -6.50 -18.95 -0.10
N THR A 444 -5.42 -18.74 0.66
CA THR A 444 -4.10 -18.39 0.10
C THR A 444 -3.55 -19.51 -0.78
N ILE A 445 -3.61 -20.76 -0.32
CA ILE A 445 -3.18 -21.94 -1.10
C ILE A 445 -4.05 -22.08 -2.36
N LEU A 446 -5.36 -21.90 -2.24
CA LEU A 446 -6.29 -21.96 -3.35
C LEU A 446 -5.97 -20.88 -4.40
N LEU A 447 -5.64 -19.67 -3.94
CA LEU A 447 -5.26 -18.55 -4.80
C LEU A 447 -3.99 -18.88 -5.60
N LEU A 448 -2.94 -19.37 -4.94
CA LEU A 448 -1.70 -19.80 -5.59
C LEU A 448 -1.94 -20.91 -6.62
N GLY A 449 -2.78 -21.89 -6.29
CA GLY A 449 -3.20 -22.96 -7.21
C GLY A 449 -4.09 -22.50 -8.37
N SER A 450 -4.68 -21.30 -8.28
CA SER A 450 -5.60 -20.74 -9.28
C SER A 450 -4.95 -19.77 -10.27
N ASN A 451 -3.64 -19.51 -10.15
CA ASN A 451 -2.94 -18.47 -10.88
C ASN A 451 -3.17 -18.53 -12.42
N PRO A 452 -3.78 -17.48 -13.03
CA PRO A 452 -4.03 -17.40 -14.47
C PRO A 452 -2.76 -17.44 -15.32
N ALA A 453 -1.64 -16.89 -14.82
CA ALA A 453 -0.38 -16.80 -15.55
C ALA A 453 0.24 -18.18 -15.85
N GLY A 454 -0.04 -19.18 -15.01
CA GLY A 454 0.39 -20.56 -15.23
C GLY A 454 -0.15 -21.16 -16.54
N MET A 455 -1.27 -20.64 -17.09
CA MET A 455 -1.83 -21.12 -18.36
C MET A 455 -1.00 -20.70 -19.59
N LYS A 456 -0.35 -19.53 -19.55
CA LYS A 456 0.48 -19.04 -20.68
C LYS A 456 1.75 -19.88 -20.83
N ARG A 457 2.40 -20.22 -19.70
CA ARG A 457 3.61 -21.05 -19.64
C ARG A 457 3.34 -22.51 -20.05
N MET A 458 2.21 -23.07 -19.64
CA MET A 458 1.84 -24.46 -19.96
C MET A 458 1.44 -24.64 -21.44
N ARG A 459 0.85 -23.62 -22.08
CA ARG A 459 0.59 -23.63 -23.53
C ARG A 459 1.85 -23.51 -24.38
N LEU A 460 2.84 -22.73 -23.93
CA LEU A 460 4.13 -22.61 -24.61
C LEU A 460 4.93 -23.93 -24.53
N LEU A 461 4.94 -24.59 -23.38
CA LEU A 461 5.60 -25.90 -23.20
C LEU A 461 4.93 -27.03 -24.02
N LYS A 462 3.59 -27.02 -24.14
CA LYS A 462 2.86 -27.98 -24.99
C LYS A 462 3.01 -27.73 -26.49
N ARG A 463 3.38 -26.51 -26.90
CA ARG A 463 3.70 -26.21 -28.31
C ARG A 463 5.11 -26.67 -28.64
N SER A 464 6.09 -26.42 -27.78
CA SER A 464 7.46 -26.92 -28.02
C SER A 464 7.55 -28.44 -27.96
N SER A 465 6.69 -29.12 -27.18
CA SER A 465 6.66 -30.59 -27.15
C SER A 465 5.90 -31.24 -28.31
N LYS A 466 5.30 -30.45 -29.21
CA LYS A 466 4.68 -30.93 -30.45
C LYS A 466 5.49 -30.56 -31.70
N GLU A 467 6.55 -29.79 -31.52
CA GLU A 467 7.51 -29.39 -32.56
C GLU A 467 8.88 -30.10 -32.38
N VAL A 468 8.92 -31.19 -31.61
CA VAL A 468 10.05 -32.12 -31.49
C VAL A 468 9.61 -33.52 -31.87
#